data_AF-A0A965IR21-F1
#
_entry.id   AF-A0A965IR21-F1
#
_cell.length_a   1.000
_cell.length_b   1.000
_cell.length_c   1.000
_cell.angle_alpha   90.00
_cell.angle_beta   90.00
_cell.angle_gamma   90.00
#
_symmetry.space_group_name_H-M   'P 1'
#
loop_
_entity.id
_entity.type
_entity.pdbx_description
1 polymer ?
#
loop_
_entity_poly.entity_id
_entity_poly.type
_entity_poly.pdbx_seq_one_letter_code
_entity_poly.pdbx_strand_id
1 'polypeptide(L)'
;MDLTWTPGGTYRPLTSQESLFRERYTTTKPLIPTRSVFFAGQQWWLKRGVAQAATPGRSNHGWGIAVDAAEGVSPTECRALGKQAIAWLLANAASCGWSWELQSEPWHLRYVAGDRIPQRVLDIEAFLGVKP
;
A
#
# COMPACT_ATOMS: atom_id res chain seq x y z
N MET A 1 -15.99 14.04 -0.65
CA MET A 1 -15.21 12.86 -1.08
C MET A 1 -14.49 12.41 0.18
N ASP A 2 -14.82 11.22 0.65
CA ASP A 2 -14.25 10.70 1.88
C ASP A 2 -13.15 9.70 1.52
N LEU A 3 -11.99 9.87 2.13
CA LEU A 3 -10.85 8.98 1.98
C LEU A 3 -10.75 8.06 3.19
N THR A 4 -10.45 6.81 2.91
CA THR A 4 -10.17 5.77 3.88
C THR A 4 -9.02 4.89 3.35
N TRP A 5 -8.87 3.69 3.88
CA TRP A 5 -7.95 2.67 3.40
C TRP A 5 -8.66 1.33 3.25
N THR A 6 -8.09 0.43 2.47
CA THR A 6 -8.65 -0.92 2.30
C THR A 6 -8.47 -1.78 3.56
N PRO A 7 -9.30 -2.81 3.78
CA PRO A 7 -9.07 -3.80 4.83
C PRO A 7 -7.70 -4.47 4.68
N GLY A 8 -6.88 -4.43 5.74
CA GLY A 8 -5.50 -4.93 5.67
C GLY A 8 -4.55 -4.06 4.84
N GLY A 9 -4.98 -2.85 4.47
CA GLY A 9 -4.23 -1.87 3.71
C GLY A 9 -3.24 -1.04 4.52
N THR A 10 -3.10 -1.27 5.83
CA THR A 10 -2.15 -0.55 6.70
C THR A 10 -1.03 -1.49 7.17
N TYR A 11 -0.70 -1.52 8.46
CA TYR A 11 0.26 -2.48 8.99
C TYR A 11 -0.20 -3.92 8.72
N ARG A 12 0.70 -4.74 8.19
CA ARG A 12 0.44 -6.15 7.89
C ARG A 12 1.51 -7.05 8.51
N PRO A 13 1.16 -7.90 9.50
CA PRO A 13 2.11 -8.85 10.08
C PRO A 13 2.73 -9.79 9.04
N LEU A 14 3.92 -10.30 9.33
CA LEU A 14 4.63 -11.23 8.45
C LEU A 14 3.77 -12.45 8.07
N THR A 15 3.06 -13.04 9.04
CA THR A 15 2.17 -14.18 8.83
C THR A 15 1.05 -13.87 7.85
N SER A 16 0.41 -12.70 7.96
CA SER A 16 -0.62 -12.25 7.02
C SER A 16 -0.04 -11.99 5.63
N GLN A 17 1.18 -11.42 5.53
CA GLN A 17 1.86 -11.23 4.25
C GLN A 17 2.23 -12.58 3.59
N GLU A 18 2.63 -13.58 4.38
CA GLU A 18 2.88 -14.94 3.90
C GLU A 18 1.61 -15.59 3.35
N SER A 19 0.50 -15.49 4.07
CA SER A 19 -0.80 -16.00 3.62
C SER A 19 -1.21 -15.35 2.30
N LEU A 20 -1.13 -14.02 2.19
CA LEU A 20 -1.42 -13.29 0.97
C LEU A 20 -0.50 -13.69 -0.19
N PHE A 21 0.80 -13.84 0.07
CA PHE A 21 1.75 -14.26 -0.95
C PHE A 21 1.41 -15.66 -1.48
N ARG A 22 1.11 -16.61 -0.60
CA ARG A 22 0.74 -17.99 -0.98
C ARG A 22 -0.63 -18.07 -1.66
N GLU A 23 -1.53 -17.15 -1.35
CA GLU A 23 -2.80 -17.00 -2.07
C GLU A 23 -2.57 -16.55 -3.52
N ARG A 24 -1.66 -15.61 -3.74
CA ARG A 24 -1.46 -14.98 -5.05
C ARG A 24 -0.41 -15.64 -5.94
N TYR A 25 0.47 -16.46 -5.37
CA TYR A 25 1.54 -17.13 -6.08
C TYR A 25 1.38 -18.66 -6.06
N THR A 26 1.96 -19.33 -7.05
CA THR A 26 2.02 -20.80 -7.16
C THR A 26 3.46 -21.23 -7.42
N THR A 27 3.79 -22.47 -7.05
CA THR A 27 5.08 -23.13 -7.37
C THR A 27 5.01 -23.93 -8.66
N THR A 28 3.83 -24.04 -9.27
CA THR A 28 3.67 -24.66 -10.58
C THR A 28 3.87 -23.61 -11.66
N LYS A 29 4.88 -23.79 -12.51
CA LYS A 29 5.13 -22.90 -13.65
C LYS A 29 3.88 -22.85 -14.56
N PRO A 30 3.28 -21.68 -14.79
CA PRO A 30 2.14 -21.57 -15.69
C PRO A 30 2.55 -21.76 -17.15
N LEU A 31 1.60 -22.24 -17.98
CA LEU A 31 1.80 -22.41 -19.42
C LEU A 31 2.17 -21.09 -20.12
N ILE A 32 1.51 -20.00 -19.72
CA ILE A 32 1.82 -18.65 -20.16
C ILE A 32 2.66 -18.00 -19.05
N PRO A 33 3.89 -17.53 -19.35
CA PRO A 33 4.75 -16.91 -18.35
C PRO A 33 4.08 -15.73 -17.65
N THR A 34 4.12 -15.73 -16.33
CA THR A 34 3.74 -14.59 -15.48
C THR A 34 4.96 -14.08 -14.73
N ARG A 35 4.82 -12.93 -14.05
CA ARG A 35 5.85 -12.43 -13.15
C ARG A 35 6.21 -13.50 -12.13
N SER A 36 7.50 -13.70 -11.90
CA SER A 36 7.99 -14.69 -10.95
C SER A 36 9.04 -14.12 -10.01
N VAL A 37 9.15 -14.73 -8.84
CA VAL A 37 10.09 -14.34 -7.79
C VAL A 37 10.70 -15.60 -7.16
N PHE A 38 11.89 -15.47 -6.58
CA PHE A 38 12.51 -16.54 -5.80
C PHE A 38 12.25 -16.29 -4.30
N PHE A 39 11.67 -17.27 -3.62
CA PHE A 39 11.33 -17.16 -2.20
C PHE A 39 11.36 -18.54 -1.52
N ALA A 40 11.92 -18.60 -0.31
CA ALA A 40 12.03 -19.82 0.49
C ALA A 40 12.67 -20.99 -0.28
N GLY A 41 13.73 -20.72 -1.04
CA GLY A 41 14.50 -21.74 -1.75
C GLY A 41 13.87 -22.25 -3.05
N GLN A 42 12.77 -21.68 -3.53
CA GLN A 42 12.11 -22.11 -4.78
C GLN A 42 11.55 -20.93 -5.58
N GLN A 43 11.26 -21.19 -6.86
CA GLN A 43 10.61 -20.23 -7.75
C GLN A 43 9.09 -20.20 -7.51
N TRP A 44 8.53 -19.00 -7.53
CA TRP A 44 7.09 -18.75 -7.40
C TRP A 44 6.61 -17.89 -8.55
N TRP A 45 5.44 -18.20 -9.10
CA TRP A 45 4.81 -17.50 -10.22
C TRP A 45 3.50 -16.86 -9.79
N LEU A 46 3.30 -15.59 -10.16
CA LEU A 46 2.08 -14.85 -9.89
C LEU A 46 0.92 -15.54 -10.63
N LYS A 47 -0.17 -15.84 -9.94
CA LYS A 47 -1.40 -16.35 -10.55
C LYS A 47 -2.01 -15.27 -11.45
N ARG A 48 -2.75 -15.68 -12.49
CA ARG A 48 -3.40 -14.71 -13.38
C ARG A 48 -4.56 -14.01 -12.68
N GLY A 49 -4.75 -12.73 -12.97
CA GLY A 49 -5.92 -11.96 -12.50
C GLY A 49 -5.83 -11.46 -11.05
N VAL A 50 -4.69 -11.65 -10.37
CA VAL A 50 -4.46 -11.12 -9.02
C VAL A 50 -3.35 -10.07 -9.01
N ALA A 51 -3.48 -9.10 -8.11
CA ALA A 51 -2.45 -8.07 -7.92
C ALA A 51 -1.16 -8.67 -7.34
N GLN A 52 -0.02 -8.06 -7.63
CA GLN A 52 1.24 -8.50 -7.06
C GLN A 52 1.21 -8.42 -5.51
N ALA A 53 1.90 -9.34 -4.85
CA ALA A 53 2.22 -9.23 -3.43
C ALA A 53 3.75 -9.22 -3.27
N ALA A 54 4.27 -8.38 -2.38
CA ALA A 54 5.67 -8.42 -2.02
C ALA A 54 6.03 -9.78 -1.42
N THR A 55 7.26 -10.23 -1.67
CA THR A 55 7.82 -11.39 -0.98
C THR A 55 7.76 -11.14 0.53
N PRO A 56 7.37 -12.15 1.35
CA PRO A 56 7.31 -11.99 2.79
C PRO A 56 8.62 -11.43 3.39
N GLY A 57 8.48 -10.50 4.33
CA GLY A 57 9.61 -9.75 4.92
C GLY A 57 10.10 -8.54 4.11
N ARG A 58 9.52 -8.26 2.94
CA ARG A 58 9.92 -7.13 2.06
C ARG A 58 8.78 -6.14 1.76
N SER A 59 7.67 -6.22 2.48
CA SER A 59 6.50 -5.36 2.28
C SER A 59 6.61 -4.10 3.13
N ASN A 60 6.39 -2.92 2.55
CA ASN A 60 6.32 -1.65 3.30
C ASN A 60 5.20 -1.66 4.36
N HIS A 61 4.12 -2.42 4.13
CA HIS A 61 3.07 -2.66 5.14
C HIS A 61 3.62 -3.39 6.38
N GLY A 62 4.60 -4.28 6.19
CA GLY A 62 5.26 -4.98 7.30
C GLY A 62 6.16 -4.08 8.14
N TRP A 63 6.58 -2.94 7.59
CA TRP A 63 7.34 -1.91 8.29
C TRP A 63 6.44 -0.82 8.91
N GLY A 64 5.12 -0.89 8.69
CA GLY A 64 4.18 0.11 9.19
C GLY A 64 4.25 1.47 8.48
N ILE A 65 4.86 1.52 7.28
CA ILE A 65 5.07 2.78 6.54
C ILE A 65 4.25 2.85 5.24
N ALA A 66 3.26 1.98 5.04
CA ALA A 66 2.42 2.00 3.85
C ALA A 66 0.93 1.98 4.17
N VAL A 67 0.17 2.64 3.29
CA VAL A 67 -1.29 2.69 3.29
C VAL A 67 -1.81 2.44 1.88
N ASP A 68 -2.71 1.47 1.72
CA ASP A 68 -3.52 1.26 0.53
C ASP A 68 -4.78 2.12 0.62
N ALA A 69 -4.71 3.34 0.09
CA ALA A 69 -5.80 4.32 0.12
C ALA A 69 -7.01 3.89 -0.70
N ALA A 70 -8.19 4.24 -0.20
CA ALA A 70 -9.48 3.95 -0.81
C ALA A 70 -10.44 5.13 -0.63
N GLU A 71 -11.53 5.16 -1.39
CA GLU A 71 -12.65 6.06 -1.10
C GLU A 71 -13.65 5.35 -0.19
N GLY A 72 -14.24 6.05 0.78
CA GLY A 72 -15.23 5.48 1.69
C GLY A 72 -15.20 6.13 3.06
N VAL A 73 -16.23 5.85 3.86
CA VAL A 73 -16.37 6.35 5.24
C VAL A 73 -15.66 5.47 6.26
N SER A 74 -15.39 4.21 5.91
CA SER A 74 -14.70 3.25 6.76
C SER A 74 -13.96 2.22 5.90
N PRO A 75 -12.96 1.49 6.46
CA PRO A 75 -12.27 0.45 5.70
C PRO A 75 -13.18 -0.69 5.22
N THR A 76 -14.22 -1.01 5.99
CA THR A 76 -15.20 -2.04 5.63
C THR A 76 -16.21 -1.57 4.58
N GLU A 77 -16.34 -0.26 4.38
CA GLU A 77 -17.23 0.38 3.41
C GLU A 77 -16.42 1.19 2.39
N CYS A 78 -15.31 0.60 1.93
CA CYS A 78 -14.41 1.24 0.99
C CYS A 78 -14.63 0.76 -0.46
N ARG A 79 -14.22 1.60 -1.40
CA ARG A 79 -14.17 1.33 -2.84
C ARG A 79 -12.87 1.85 -3.44
N ALA A 80 -12.53 1.36 -4.63
CA ALA A 80 -11.36 1.81 -5.35
C ALA A 80 -11.36 3.34 -5.58
N LEU A 81 -10.17 3.94 -5.58
CA LEU A 81 -10.00 5.37 -5.81
C LEU A 81 -10.48 5.79 -7.20
N GLY A 82 -11.41 6.75 -7.24
CA GLY A 82 -11.79 7.47 -8.44
C GLY A 82 -10.77 8.53 -8.85
N LYS A 83 -10.97 9.10 -10.05
CA LYS A 83 -10.06 10.11 -10.63
C LYS A 83 -9.87 11.35 -9.74
N GLN A 84 -10.93 11.82 -9.08
CA GLN A 84 -10.86 12.99 -8.19
C GLN A 84 -10.03 12.69 -6.95
N ALA A 85 -10.17 11.50 -6.38
CA ALA A 85 -9.39 11.07 -5.23
C ALA A 85 -7.91 10.94 -5.55
N ILE A 86 -7.59 10.36 -6.72
CA ILE A 86 -6.21 10.28 -7.21
C ILE A 86 -5.64 11.68 -7.44
N ALA A 87 -6.39 12.60 -8.08
CA ALA A 87 -5.94 13.96 -8.32
C ALA A 87 -5.66 14.71 -7.00
N TRP A 88 -6.52 14.54 -5.99
CA TRP A 88 -6.31 15.11 -4.68
C TRP A 88 -5.07 14.53 -4.00
N LEU A 89 -4.88 13.21 -4.04
CA LEU A 89 -3.70 12.56 -3.47
C LEU A 89 -2.41 13.06 -4.16
N LEU A 90 -2.39 13.16 -5.49
CA LEU A 90 -1.24 13.67 -6.25
C LEU A 90 -0.87 15.11 -5.84
N ALA A 91 -1.87 15.95 -5.56
CA ALA A 91 -1.64 17.34 -5.16
C ALA A 91 -1.16 17.49 -3.71
N ASN A 92 -1.39 16.50 -2.83
CA ASN A 92 -1.20 16.68 -1.38
C ASN A 92 -0.22 15.69 -0.73
N ALA A 93 -0.15 14.44 -1.20
CA ALA A 93 0.58 13.36 -0.54
C ALA A 93 2.06 13.69 -0.30
N ALA A 94 2.75 14.23 -1.30
CA ALA A 94 4.18 14.55 -1.21
C ALA A 94 4.50 15.55 -0.10
N SER A 95 3.71 16.62 0.02
CA SER A 95 3.89 17.62 1.08
C SER A 95 3.58 17.09 2.49
N CYS A 96 2.87 15.96 2.59
CA CYS A 96 2.63 15.23 3.83
C CYS A 96 3.61 14.06 4.02
N GLY A 97 4.66 13.95 3.21
CA GLY A 97 5.72 12.93 3.38
C GLY A 97 5.42 11.58 2.73
N TRP A 98 4.41 11.50 1.86
CA TRP A 98 4.00 10.26 1.19
C TRP A 98 4.40 10.25 -0.29
N SER A 99 4.67 9.06 -0.84
CA SER A 99 4.93 8.88 -2.28
C SER A 99 4.49 7.50 -2.78
N TRP A 100 4.36 7.36 -4.10
CA TRP A 100 4.08 6.08 -4.78
C TRP A 100 5.37 5.40 -5.22
N GLU A 101 5.36 4.07 -5.28
CA GLU A 101 6.45 3.26 -5.87
C GLU A 101 6.13 2.86 -7.31
N LEU A 102 4.86 2.58 -7.61
CA LEU A 102 4.43 1.98 -8.86
C LEU A 102 3.19 2.68 -9.40
N GLN A 103 3.23 3.11 -10.66
CA GLN A 103 2.04 3.66 -11.35
C GLN A 103 0.89 2.64 -11.45
N SER A 104 1.19 1.34 -11.47
CA SER A 104 0.18 0.27 -11.51
C SER A 104 -0.58 0.10 -10.20
N GLU A 105 -0.12 0.72 -9.11
CA GLU A 105 -0.73 0.64 -7.78
C GLU A 105 -1.04 2.06 -7.26
N PRO A 106 -1.94 2.81 -7.91
CA PRO A 106 -2.25 4.20 -7.55
C PRO A 106 -2.86 4.36 -6.15
N TRP A 107 -3.27 3.26 -5.50
CA TRP A 107 -3.73 3.25 -4.11
C TRP A 107 -2.59 3.09 -3.10
N HIS A 108 -1.42 2.58 -3.49
CA HIS A 108 -0.35 2.21 -2.56
C HIS A 108 0.60 3.38 -2.30
N LEU A 109 0.44 4.05 -1.15
CA LEU A 109 1.34 5.11 -0.70
C LEU A 109 2.29 4.57 0.36
N ARG A 110 3.56 5.01 0.30
CA ARG A 110 4.55 4.81 1.36
C ARG A 110 5.01 6.12 1.96
N TYR A 111 5.23 6.15 3.26
CA TYR A 111 5.82 7.27 3.96
C TYR A 111 7.34 7.28 3.74
N VAL A 112 7.89 8.43 3.36
CA VAL A 112 9.30 8.60 2.97
C VAL A 112 10.04 9.69 3.73
N ALA A 113 9.34 10.49 4.53
CA ALA A 113 9.97 11.59 5.26
C ALA A 113 10.76 11.14 6.51
N GLY A 114 10.56 9.89 6.95
CA GLY A 114 11.23 9.32 8.12
C GLY A 114 10.96 10.16 9.37
N ASP A 115 12.00 10.37 10.18
CA ASP A 115 11.90 11.12 11.44
C ASP A 115 11.74 12.64 11.24
N ARG A 116 11.84 13.14 10.01
CA ARG A 116 11.64 14.56 9.71
C ARG A 116 10.19 14.80 9.34
N ILE A 117 9.38 15.13 10.34
CA ILE A 117 7.96 15.46 10.13
C ILE A 117 7.84 16.61 9.11
N PRO A 118 7.10 16.43 8.01
CA PRO A 118 6.91 17.49 7.02
C PRO A 118 6.24 18.73 7.63
N GLN A 119 6.70 19.93 7.26
CA GLN A 119 6.15 21.18 7.80
C GLN A 119 4.62 21.28 7.66
N ARG A 120 4.07 20.82 6.52
CA ARG A 120 2.62 20.82 6.30
C ARG A 120 1.84 20.01 7.35
N VAL A 121 2.43 18.93 7.86
CA VAL A 121 1.81 18.11 8.91
C VAL A 121 1.79 18.90 10.22
N LEU A 122 2.91 19.52 10.59
CA LEU A 122 3.02 20.38 11.78
C LEU A 122 2.02 21.55 11.72
N ASP A 123 1.86 22.18 10.56
CA ASP A 123 0.91 23.28 10.36
C ASP A 123 -0.55 22.80 10.55
N ILE A 124 -0.88 21.60 10.05
CA ILE A 124 -2.20 20.98 10.23
C ILE A 124 -2.44 20.63 11.70
N GLU A 125 -1.47 20.03 12.39
CA GLU A 125 -1.57 19.70 13.81
C GLU A 125 -1.81 20.96 14.65
N ALA A 126 -1.03 22.02 14.41
CA ALA A 126 -1.21 23.31 15.07
C ALA A 126 -2.60 23.91 14.80
N PHE A 127 -3.08 23.85 13.56
CA PHE A 127 -4.42 24.31 13.19
C PHE A 127 -5.52 23.52 13.91
N LEU A 128 -5.34 22.20 14.05
CA LEU A 128 -6.27 21.32 14.77
C LEU A 128 -6.15 21.41 16.30
N GLY A 129 -5.21 22.21 16.82
CA GLY A 129 -4.95 22.32 18.26
C GLY A 129 -4.27 21.09 18.87
N VAL A 130 -3.69 20.21 18.04
CA VAL A 130 -2.86 19.09 18.49
C VAL A 130 -1.50 19.66 18.86
N LYS A 131 -1.11 19.50 20.13
CA LYS A 131 0.26 19.83 20.57
C LYS A 131 1.14 18.59 20.39
N PRO A 132 2.36 18.73 19.86
CA PRO A 132 3.30 17.63 19.73
C PRO A 132 3.71 17.07 21.10
#